data_AF-F9EN01-F1
#
_entry.id   AF-F9EN01-F1
#
_cell.length_a   1.000
_cell.length_b   1.000
_cell.length_c   1.000
_cell.angle_alpha   90.00
_cell.angle_beta   90.00
_cell.angle_gamma   90.00
#
_symmetry.space_group_name_H-M   'P 1'
#
loop_
_entity.id
_entity.type
_entity.pdbx_description
1 polymer ?
#
loop_
_entity_poly.entity_id
_entity_poly.type
_entity_poly.pdbx_seq_one_letter_code
_entity_poly.pdbx_strand_id
1 'polypeptide(L)'
;MAIEDLFYFKNNKTVISVAQARGVILLVGKQNNIPMSNYTPLQVKIGITGYGKAEKKQVQQMVQKFLGLSEIPKPDDAADALAICITHINSLGSKLNFTGTNILKKTVVPSGTNKISLEEYRNLLKK
;
A
#
# COMPACT_ATOMS: atom_id res chain seq x y z
N MET A 1 -3.58 -4.48 -7.40
CA MET A 1 -2.70 -3.31 -7.16
C MET A 1 -2.31 -3.29 -5.69
N ALA A 2 -1.02 -3.15 -5.40
CA ALA A 2 -0.49 -3.09 -4.05
C ALA A 2 0.10 -1.70 -3.79
N ILE A 3 -0.19 -1.12 -2.64
CA ILE A 3 0.23 0.24 -2.27
C ILE A 3 0.77 0.22 -0.83
N GLU A 4 1.80 1.00 -0.55
CA GLU A 4 2.29 1.19 0.82
C GLU A 4 1.36 2.13 1.62
N ASP A 5 1.13 1.80 2.89
CA ASP A 5 0.45 2.68 3.83
C ASP A 5 1.39 3.80 4.30
N LEU A 6 0.85 5.02 4.26
CA LEU A 6 1.53 6.21 4.74
C LEU A 6 1.65 6.16 6.27
N PHE A 7 2.86 5.93 6.78
CA PHE A 7 3.16 5.95 8.22
C PHE A 7 4.06 7.16 8.54
N TYR A 8 3.56 8.13 9.31
CA TYR A 8 4.32 9.33 9.63
C TYR A 8 4.23 9.68 11.11
N PHE A 9 5.40 9.94 11.71
CA PHE A 9 5.53 10.35 13.10
C PHE A 9 6.26 11.69 13.28
N LYS A 10 6.90 12.24 12.23
CA LYS A 10 7.82 13.39 12.38
C LYS A 10 7.82 14.48 11.30
N ASN A 11 7.21 14.30 10.12
CA ASN A 11 7.47 15.18 8.97
C ASN A 11 6.21 15.68 8.22
N ASN A 12 5.35 16.43 8.92
CA ASN A 12 4.01 16.83 8.43
C ASN A 12 4.00 17.58 7.07
N LYS A 13 5.06 18.32 6.71
CA LYS A 13 5.08 19.13 5.47
C LYS A 13 5.10 18.29 4.20
N THR A 14 5.83 17.17 4.18
CA THR A 14 5.94 16.31 2.98
C THR A 14 4.81 15.29 2.88
N VAL A 15 4.13 15.00 3.99
CA VAL A 15 3.00 14.06 4.03
C VAL A 15 1.86 14.51 3.13
N ILE A 16 1.56 15.81 3.12
CA ILE A 16 0.38 16.33 2.44
C ILE A 16 0.48 16.12 0.93
N SER A 17 1.64 16.41 0.32
CA SER A 17 1.84 16.21 -1.12
C SER A 17 1.81 14.74 -1.51
N VAL A 18 2.41 13.86 -0.71
CA VAL A 18 2.38 12.40 -0.95
C VAL A 18 0.96 11.85 -0.77
N ALA A 19 0.21 12.33 0.23
CA ALA A 19 -1.18 11.95 0.46
C ALA A 19 -2.09 12.36 -0.70
N GLN A 20 -1.90 13.57 -1.26
CA GLN A 20 -2.62 14.02 -2.46
C GLN A 20 -2.35 13.10 -3.66
N ALA A 21 -1.07 12.80 -3.93
CA ALA A 21 -0.70 11.88 -5.02
C ALA A 21 -1.31 10.48 -4.84
N ARG A 22 -1.23 9.93 -3.61
CA ARG A 22 -1.86 8.65 -3.27
C ARG A 22 -3.37 8.67 -3.46
N GLY A 23 -4.03 9.76 -3.11
CA GLY A 23 -5.47 9.93 -3.31
C GLY A 23 -5.88 9.77 -4.77
N VAL A 24 -5.12 10.39 -5.70
CA VAL A 24 -5.34 10.25 -7.14
C VAL A 24 -5.12 8.80 -7.60
N ILE A 25 -4.05 8.14 -7.15
CA ILE A 25 -3.75 6.74 -7.49
C ILE A 25 -4.89 5.80 -7.04
N LEU A 26 -5.37 5.98 -5.81
CA LEU A 26 -6.47 5.17 -5.27
C LEU A 26 -7.78 5.42 -6.02
N LEU A 27 -8.07 6.68 -6.37
CA LEU A 27 -9.25 7.03 -7.16
C LEU A 27 -9.23 6.36 -8.53
N VAL A 28 -8.11 6.48 -9.26
CA VAL A 28 -7.94 5.87 -10.59
C VAL A 28 -8.02 4.35 -10.51
N GLY A 29 -7.37 3.74 -9.53
CA GLY A 29 -7.44 2.29 -9.30
C GLY A 29 -8.87 1.82 -9.06
N LYS A 30 -9.65 2.60 -8.28
CA LYS A 30 -11.06 2.32 -8.02
C LYS A 30 -11.93 2.48 -9.25
N GLN A 31 -11.75 3.56 -10.03
CA GLN A 31 -12.49 3.81 -11.27
C GLN A 31 -12.29 2.69 -12.29
N ASN A 32 -11.12 2.07 -12.30
CA ASN A 32 -10.78 0.93 -13.16
C ASN A 32 -11.12 -0.44 -12.54
N ASN A 33 -11.85 -0.49 -11.42
CA ASN A 33 -12.21 -1.72 -10.70
C ASN A 33 -11.02 -2.64 -10.34
N ILE A 34 -9.83 -2.06 -10.13
CA ILE A 34 -8.64 -2.83 -9.79
C ILE A 34 -8.69 -3.20 -8.29
N PRO A 35 -8.52 -4.48 -7.91
CA PRO A 35 -8.41 -4.86 -6.50
C PRO A 35 -7.20 -4.19 -5.86
N MET A 36 -7.38 -3.54 -4.71
CA MET A 36 -6.34 -2.79 -4.01
C MET A 36 -6.03 -3.40 -2.64
N SER A 37 -4.75 -3.59 -2.36
CA SER A 37 -4.23 -4.06 -1.08
C SER A 37 -3.20 -3.08 -0.54
N ASN A 38 -3.29 -2.79 0.76
CA ASN A 38 -2.38 -1.89 1.43
C ASN A 38 -1.43 -2.65 2.36
N TYR A 39 -0.18 -2.18 2.44
CA TYR A 39 0.85 -2.77 3.28
C TYR A 39 1.56 -1.71 4.10
N THR A 40 1.69 -1.91 5.41
CA THR A 40 2.51 -1.02 6.25
C THR A 40 3.99 -1.22 5.97
N PRO A 41 4.86 -0.22 6.25
CA PRO A 41 6.31 -0.38 6.09
C PRO A 41 6.87 -1.60 6.85
N LEU A 42 6.26 -1.91 8.00
CA LEU A 42 6.61 -3.10 8.79
C LEU A 42 6.21 -4.41 8.06
N GLN A 43 5.03 -4.45 7.45
CA GLN A 43 4.58 -5.61 6.67
C GLN A 43 5.46 -5.84 5.43
N VAL A 44 5.89 -4.77 4.75
CA VAL A 44 6.82 -4.87 3.61
C VAL A 44 8.16 -5.45 4.06
N LYS A 45 8.71 -4.98 5.18
CA LYS A 45 9.95 -5.53 5.75
C LYS A 45 9.82 -7.02 6.05
N ILE A 46 8.80 -7.40 6.84
CA ILE A 46 8.54 -8.81 7.18
C ILE A 46 8.32 -9.64 5.91
N GLY A 47 7.61 -9.09 4.93
CA GLY A 47 7.23 -9.81 3.72
C GLY A 47 8.38 -10.19 2.80
N ILE A 48 9.50 -9.50 2.94
CA ILE A 48 10.70 -9.70 2.12
C ILE A 48 11.81 -10.38 2.93
N THR A 49 12.08 -9.91 4.15
CA THR A 49 13.23 -10.38 4.94
C THR A 49 12.86 -11.44 5.96
N GLY A 50 11.57 -11.62 6.25
CA GLY A 50 11.07 -12.54 7.28
C GLY A 50 11.07 -11.95 8.70
N TYR A 51 11.59 -10.73 8.92
CA TYR A 51 11.62 -10.09 10.25
C TYR A 51 11.44 -8.56 10.17
N GLY A 52 10.75 -7.98 11.16
CA GLY A 52 10.32 -6.59 11.11
C GLY A 52 11.38 -5.51 11.35
N LYS A 53 12.57 -5.89 11.86
CA LYS A 53 13.68 -4.97 12.17
C LYS A 53 14.68 -4.80 11.01
N ALA A 54 14.34 -5.23 9.80
CA ALA A 54 15.24 -5.11 8.66
C ALA A 54 15.51 -3.64 8.28
N GLU A 55 16.76 -3.39 7.91
CA GLU A 55 17.22 -2.10 7.38
C GLU A 55 16.84 -1.94 5.89
N LYS A 56 16.74 -0.69 5.41
CA LYS A 56 16.36 -0.40 4.01
C LYS A 56 17.28 -1.11 3.00
N LYS A 57 18.59 -1.12 3.27
CA LYS A 57 19.58 -1.80 2.42
C LYS A 57 19.37 -3.32 2.37
N GLN A 58 18.95 -3.94 3.48
CA GLN A 58 18.65 -5.37 3.53
C GLN A 58 17.43 -5.70 2.67
N VAL A 59 16.39 -4.85 2.72
CA VAL A 59 15.21 -4.99 1.86
C VAL A 59 15.61 -4.93 0.39
N GLN A 60 16.40 -3.92 -0.01
CA GLN A 60 16.89 -3.76 -1.38
C GLN A 60 17.72 -4.95 -1.88
N GLN A 61 18.63 -5.48 -1.04
CA GLN A 61 19.41 -6.67 -1.35
C GLN A 61 18.53 -7.92 -1.51
N MET A 62 17.48 -8.04 -0.71
CA MET A 62 16.55 -9.15 -0.84
C MET A 62 15.73 -9.04 -2.12
N VAL A 63 15.27 -7.84 -2.50
CA VAL A 63 14.61 -7.60 -3.80
C VAL A 63 15.50 -8.03 -4.95
N GLN A 64 16.78 -7.63 -4.93
CA GLN A 64 17.77 -8.06 -5.91
C GLN A 64 17.84 -9.60 -6.00
N LYS A 65 17.94 -10.29 -4.86
CA LYS A 65 18.01 -11.76 -4.79
C LYS A 65 16.72 -12.43 -5.30
N PHE A 66 15.55 -11.92 -4.92
CA PHE A 66 14.26 -12.45 -5.36
C PHE A 66 14.08 -12.36 -6.88
N LEU A 67 14.62 -11.29 -7.50
CA LEU A 67 14.50 -11.05 -8.93
C LEU A 67 15.71 -11.53 -9.74
N GLY A 68 16.73 -12.11 -9.09
CA GLY A 68 17.95 -12.58 -9.76
C GLY A 68 18.76 -11.47 -10.45
N LEU A 69 18.69 -10.24 -9.94
CA LEU A 69 19.36 -9.08 -10.54
C LEU A 69 20.86 -9.06 -10.19
N SER A 70 21.71 -8.65 -11.14
CA SER A 70 23.16 -8.50 -10.94
C SER A 70 23.51 -7.39 -9.95
N GLU A 71 22.68 -6.35 -9.87
CA GLU A 71 22.84 -5.22 -8.98
C GLU A 71 21.53 -4.82 -8.28
N ILE A 72 21.65 -3.99 -7.24
CA ILE A 72 20.50 -3.44 -6.54
C ILE A 72 19.72 -2.55 -7.52
N PRO A 73 18.40 -2.75 -7.69
CA PRO A 73 17.59 -1.96 -8.62
C PRO A 73 17.65 -0.47 -8.25
N LYS A 74 17.92 0.36 -9.26
CA LYS A 74 17.92 1.83 -9.18
C LYS A 74 16.84 2.38 -10.11
N PRO A 75 16.18 3.50 -9.76
CA PRO A 75 16.33 4.29 -8.52
C PRO A 75 15.77 3.58 -7.29
N ASP A 76 16.07 4.10 -6.09
CA ASP A 76 15.61 3.51 -4.82
C ASP A 76 14.08 3.34 -4.77
N ASP A 77 13.33 4.26 -5.37
CA ASP A 77 11.86 4.19 -5.46
C ASP A 77 11.38 2.96 -6.24
N ALA A 78 12.13 2.53 -7.26
CA ALA A 78 11.82 1.32 -8.01
C ALA A 78 12.05 0.06 -7.16
N ALA A 79 13.11 0.05 -6.35
CA ALA A 79 13.36 -1.05 -5.40
C ALA A 79 12.24 -1.14 -4.36
N ASP A 80 11.78 -0.01 -3.83
CA ASP A 80 10.67 0.06 -2.86
C ASP A 80 9.34 -0.40 -3.50
N ALA A 81 9.06 -0.05 -4.76
CA ALA A 81 7.89 -0.54 -5.48
C ALA A 81 7.93 -2.07 -5.72
N LEU A 82 9.09 -2.60 -6.11
CA LEU A 82 9.29 -4.05 -6.28
C LEU A 82 9.14 -4.81 -4.96
N ALA A 83 9.64 -4.23 -3.87
CA ALA A 83 9.47 -4.76 -2.52
C ALA A 83 7.97 -4.93 -2.16
N ILE A 84 7.15 -3.92 -2.41
CA ILE A 84 5.70 -3.98 -2.17
C ILE A 84 5.05 -5.06 -3.05
N CYS A 85 5.47 -5.17 -4.31
CA CYS A 85 4.96 -6.19 -5.24
C CYS A 85 5.26 -7.61 -4.75
N ILE A 86 6.50 -7.90 -4.38
CA ILE A 86 6.91 -9.20 -3.83
C ILE A 86 6.13 -9.50 -2.54
N THR A 87 5.99 -8.51 -1.66
CA THR A 87 5.18 -8.67 -0.44
C THR A 87 3.72 -9.03 -0.75
N HIS A 88 3.12 -8.37 -1.75
CA HIS A 88 1.76 -8.66 -2.18
C HIS A 88 1.62 -10.09 -2.69
N ILE A 89 2.51 -10.53 -3.57
CA ILE A 89 2.54 -11.91 -4.10
C ILE A 89 2.68 -12.91 -2.94
N ASN A 90 3.60 -12.67 -2.01
CA ASN A 90 3.81 -13.55 -0.86
C ASN A 90 2.60 -13.62 0.07
N SER A 91 1.83 -12.52 0.19
CA SER A 91 0.61 -12.49 0.98
C SER A 91 -0.57 -13.22 0.32
N LEU A 92 -0.62 -13.30 -1.01
CA LEU A 92 -1.65 -14.05 -1.73
C LEU A 92 -1.42 -15.56 -1.66
N GLY A 93 -0.15 -16.01 -1.61
CA GLY A 93 0.23 -17.43 -1.63
C GLY A 93 0.21 -18.15 -0.27
N SER A 94 -0.43 -17.60 0.76
CA SER A 94 -0.63 -18.27 2.07
C SER A 94 0.62 -18.45 2.96
N LYS A 95 1.80 -17.91 2.59
CA LYS A 95 3.01 -17.99 3.45
C LYS A 95 3.11 -16.87 4.50
N LEU A 96 2.37 -15.78 4.33
CA LEU A 96 2.35 -14.64 5.25
C LEU A 96 0.91 -14.24 5.56
N ASN A 97 0.38 -14.75 6.67
CA ASN A 97 -0.93 -14.34 7.19
C ASN A 97 -0.78 -13.01 7.92
N PHE A 98 -0.78 -11.91 7.18
CA PHE A 98 -0.96 -10.60 7.78
C PHE A 98 -2.41 -10.47 8.25
N THR A 99 -2.67 -10.79 9.51
CA THR A 99 -4.00 -10.67 10.17
C THR A 99 -4.58 -9.24 10.15
N GLY A 100 -3.81 -8.26 9.65
CA GLY A 100 -4.19 -6.87 9.47
C GLY A 100 -3.92 -6.30 8.07
N THR A 101 -3.84 -7.11 7.00
CA THR A 101 -4.00 -6.51 5.66
C THR A 101 -5.40 -5.92 5.59
N ASN A 102 -5.49 -4.59 5.70
CA ASN A 102 -6.68 -3.87 5.29
C ASN A 102 -6.79 -4.05 3.77
N ILE A 103 -7.43 -5.16 3.37
CA ILE A 103 -8.10 -5.21 2.09
C ILE A 103 -8.98 -3.97 2.12
N LEU A 104 -8.78 -3.04 1.18
CA LEU A 104 -9.71 -1.95 0.95
C LEU A 104 -10.99 -2.63 0.42
N LYS A 105 -11.74 -3.26 1.34
CA LYS A 105 -12.94 -4.03 1.10
C LYS A 105 -13.84 -3.10 0.35
N LYS A 106 -14.09 -3.41 -0.93
CA LYS A 106 -15.23 -2.99 -1.75
C LYS A 106 -16.00 -1.85 -1.08
N THR A 107 -15.39 -0.67 -0.91
CA THR A 107 -16.14 0.52 -0.60
C THR A 107 -16.85 0.75 -1.90
N VAL A 108 -18.09 0.29 -1.95
CA VAL A 108 -19.04 0.65 -2.98
C VAL A 108 -19.13 2.17 -2.84
N VAL A 109 -18.25 2.89 -3.52
CA VAL A 109 -18.55 4.26 -3.91
C VAL A 109 -19.62 4.03 -4.97
N PRO A 110 -20.88 4.40 -4.72
CA PRO A 110 -21.93 4.19 -5.69
C PRO A 110 -21.49 4.87 -6.98
N SER A 111 -21.35 4.08 -8.05
CA SER A 111 -21.20 4.61 -9.40
C SER A 111 -22.54 5.25 -9.77
N GLY A 112 -22.76 6.48 -9.31
CA GLY A 112 -24.01 7.20 -9.51
C GLY A 112 -24.05 8.49 -8.69
N THR A 113 -23.90 9.62 -9.38
CA THR A 113 -24.17 11.00 -8.93
C THR A 113 -23.46 11.50 -7.67
N ASN A 114 -22.66 12.55 -7.88
CA ASN A 114 -21.91 13.32 -6.89
C ASN A 114 -22.82 14.17 -5.97
N LYS A 115 -23.83 13.56 -5.33
CA LYS A 115 -24.67 14.16 -4.28
C LYS A 115 -25.10 13.09 -3.29
N ILE A 116 -24.33 12.90 -2.22
CA ILE A 116 -24.85 12.30 -0.99
C ILE A 116 -25.96 13.22 -0.46
N SER A 117 -27.14 12.68 -0.14
CA SER A 117 -28.19 13.50 0.46
C SER A 117 -27.77 13.92 1.88
N LEU A 118 -28.24 15.08 2.34
CA LEU A 118 -27.93 15.59 3.68
C LEU A 118 -28.35 14.61 4.80
N GLU A 119 -29.38 13.79 4.57
CA GLU A 119 -29.76 12.71 5.49
C GLU A 119 -28.66 11.64 5.61
N GLU A 120 -28.05 11.25 4.49
CA GLU A 120 -27.06 10.17 4.45
C GLU A 120 -25.77 10.59 5.17
N TYR A 121 -25.36 11.86 5.01
CA TYR A 121 -24.22 12.43 5.73
C TYR A 121 -24.46 12.51 7.25
N ARG A 122 -25.67 12.88 7.67
CA ARG A 122 -26.05 12.94 9.10
C ARG A 122 -26.01 11.59 9.78
N ASN A 123 -26.35 10.51 9.08
CA ASN A 123 -26.32 9.17 9.64
C ASN A 123 -24.91 8.59 9.77
N LEU A 124 -23.97 9.03 8.92
CA LEU A 124 -22.56 8.65 9.00
C LEU A 124 -21.83 9.24 10.22
N LEU A 125 -22.23 10.42 10.69
CA LEU A 125 -21.60 11.11 11.82
C LEU A 125 -22.18 10.74 13.20
N LYS A 126 -23.19 9.88 13.25
CA LYS A 126 -23.86 9.46 14.50
C LYS A 126 -23.38 8.11 15.05
N LYS A 127 -22.22 7.61 14.63
CA LYS A 127 -21.58 6.42 15.19
C LYS A 127 -20.44 6.77 16.12
#